data_AF-A0A366SHR8-F1
#
_entry.id   AF-A0A366SHR8-F1
#
_cell.length_a   1.000
_cell.length_b   1.000
_cell.length_c   1.000
_cell.angle_alpha   90.00
_cell.angle_beta   90.00
_cell.angle_gamma   90.00
#
_symmetry.space_group_name_H-M   'P 1'
#
loop_
_entity.id
_entity.type
_entity.pdbx_description
1 polymer ?
#
loop_
_entity_poly.entity_id
_entity_poly.type
_entity_poly.pdbx_seq_one_letter_code
_entity_poly.pdbx_strand_id
1 'polypeptide(L)'
;MKTKNIFKFCITSFLGLMIFLCFVPSVRAEDRTLGQDYCIEYQNNYVYRRLYNPKTGSHIYEKSEGYTEHYIKNGYCLEKGSLLVNKATFLSKEAVPVYDIYNSRTEMTLYTSNLYERDLLLSLNPKNYTIKPIWYVNAGFYGVPANQGIPVYRLYNPNSWRGTHHFTPIQAEKDMLVRLGWRYEGIGFYVSGVLNE
;
A
#
# COMPACT_ATOMS: atom_id res chain seq x y z
N MET A 1 16.78 22.05 26.31
CA MET A 1 17.71 22.38 25.21
C MET A 1 17.27 21.63 23.96
N LYS A 2 17.23 22.32 22.83
CA LYS A 2 16.49 22.00 21.59
C LYS A 2 16.87 20.64 20.98
N THR A 3 15.91 19.73 20.83
CA THR A 3 16.02 18.60 19.90
C THR A 3 15.87 19.14 18.47
N LYS A 4 16.85 18.86 17.63
CA LYS A 4 16.90 19.33 16.25
C LYS A 4 15.80 18.65 15.44
N ASN A 5 14.79 19.42 15.05
CA ASN A 5 13.80 19.03 14.06
C ASN A 5 14.50 18.75 12.72
N ILE A 6 14.54 17.49 12.31
CA ILE A 6 14.88 17.13 10.93
C ILE A 6 13.57 17.20 10.14
N PHE A 7 13.14 18.44 9.84
CA PHE A 7 12.13 18.66 8.81
C PHE A 7 12.79 18.37 7.46
N LYS A 8 12.52 17.18 6.90
CA LYS A 8 12.77 16.94 5.48
C LYS A 8 11.48 17.27 4.73
N PHE A 9 11.29 18.55 4.45
CA PHE A 9 10.34 18.98 3.43
C PHE A 9 10.79 18.37 2.10
N CYS A 10 9.96 17.53 1.50
CA CYS A 10 10.15 17.10 0.13
C CYS A 10 9.67 18.25 -0.78
N ILE A 11 10.48 19.31 -0.89
CA ILE A 11 10.30 20.31 -1.94
C ILE A 11 10.88 19.68 -3.19
N THR A 12 10.03 19.29 -4.13
CA THR A 12 10.48 19.03 -5.50
C THR A 12 10.81 20.38 -6.14
N SER A 13 12.08 20.80 -6.09
CA SER A 13 12.54 21.86 -6.98
C SER A 13 12.57 21.29 -8.40
N PHE A 14 11.52 21.57 -9.16
CA PHE A 14 11.47 21.33 -10.60
C PHE A 14 12.43 22.30 -11.28
N LEU A 15 13.64 21.84 -11.59
CA LEU A 15 14.42 22.41 -12.69
C LEU A 15 15.06 21.25 -13.46
N GLY A 16 14.59 21.05 -14.70
CA GLY A 16 15.32 20.26 -15.70
C GLY A 16 14.67 18.94 -16.09
N LEU A 17 14.16 18.93 -17.33
CA LEU A 17 13.79 17.78 -18.18
C LEU A 17 12.54 16.99 -17.76
N MET A 18 11.46 17.22 -18.53
CA MET A 18 10.26 16.39 -18.55
C MET A 18 10.59 14.98 -19.04
N ILE A 19 11.04 14.12 -18.13
CA ILE A 19 10.86 12.68 -18.26
C ILE A 19 9.46 12.41 -17.74
N PHE A 20 8.61 11.79 -18.57
CA PHE A 20 7.30 11.26 -18.21
C PHE A 20 7.48 10.13 -17.16
N LEU A 21 7.88 10.50 -15.95
CA LEU A 21 7.98 9.58 -14.83
C LEU A 21 6.56 9.33 -14.33
N CYS A 22 6.19 8.05 -14.32
CA CYS A 22 4.92 7.48 -13.87
C CYS A 22 4.70 7.70 -12.37
N PHE A 23 4.61 8.96 -11.92
CA PHE A 23 4.31 9.31 -10.55
C PHE A 23 2.80 9.18 -10.31
N VAL A 24 2.40 8.25 -9.44
CA VAL A 24 1.07 8.29 -8.82
C VAL A 24 1.03 9.56 -7.96
N PRO A 25 0.12 10.52 -8.21
CA PRO A 25 -0.04 11.69 -7.35
C PRO A 25 -0.42 11.27 -5.92
N SER A 26 0.41 11.67 -4.96
CA SER A 26 0.30 11.43 -3.52
C SER A 26 -0.59 12.48 -2.84
N VAL A 27 -1.54 12.06 -1.98
CA VAL A 27 -2.23 12.96 -1.05
C VAL A 27 -1.57 12.84 0.32
N ARG A 28 -0.70 13.81 0.64
CA ARG A 28 0.07 13.87 1.90
C ARG A 28 -0.87 13.98 3.12
N ALA A 29 -0.61 13.18 4.15
CA ALA A 29 -1.22 13.35 5.48
C ALA A 29 -0.68 14.61 6.18
N GLU A 30 -1.52 15.36 6.90
CA GLU A 30 -1.06 16.53 7.67
C GLU A 30 -0.45 16.05 9.00
N ASP A 31 0.85 16.32 9.20
CA ASP A 31 1.59 15.93 10.40
C ASP A 31 1.14 16.78 11.61
N ARG A 32 0.13 16.30 12.34
CA ARG A 32 -0.21 16.87 13.65
C ARG A 32 0.81 16.39 14.67
N THR A 33 1.77 17.26 14.97
CA THR A 33 2.65 17.27 16.16
C THR A 33 2.93 15.89 16.77
N LEU A 34 4.03 15.28 16.33
CA LEU A 34 4.66 14.09 16.90
C LEU A 34 4.82 14.17 18.43
N GLY A 35 3.86 13.61 19.15
CA GLY A 35 3.90 13.42 20.59
C GLY A 35 3.05 12.20 20.94
N GLN A 36 3.72 11.16 21.44
CA GLN A 36 3.16 10.02 22.20
C GLN A 36 1.76 9.55 21.79
N ASP A 37 1.74 8.55 20.90
CA ASP A 37 0.74 7.45 20.79
C ASP A 37 0.55 7.05 19.32
N TYR A 38 1.61 6.50 18.71
CA TYR A 38 1.52 5.72 17.47
C TYR A 38 0.94 4.31 17.71
N CYS A 39 0.16 4.14 18.78
CA CYS A 39 -0.48 2.88 19.12
C CYS A 39 -1.16 2.30 17.88
N ILE A 40 -0.81 1.04 17.60
CA ILE A 40 -1.28 0.16 16.50
C ILE A 40 -2.81 -0.07 16.60
N GLU A 41 -3.48 0.66 17.48
CA GLU A 41 -4.82 0.46 17.99
C GLU A 41 -5.60 1.76 17.90
N TYR A 42 -6.38 1.91 16.83
CA TYR A 42 -7.40 2.96 16.77
C TYR A 42 -8.76 2.28 16.98
N GLN A 43 -9.40 2.55 18.12
CA GLN A 43 -10.79 2.10 18.37
C GLN A 43 -11.02 0.61 18.03
N ASN A 44 -10.21 -0.29 18.60
CA ASN A 44 -10.24 -1.75 18.35
C ASN A 44 -9.81 -2.24 16.95
N ASN A 45 -9.10 -1.43 16.17
CA ASN A 45 -8.56 -1.81 14.87
C ASN A 45 -7.03 -1.89 14.90
N TYR A 46 -6.47 -2.84 14.15
CA TYR A 46 -5.10 -2.73 13.67
C TYR A 46 -5.02 -1.64 12.59
N VAL A 47 -4.00 -0.80 12.67
CA VAL A 47 -3.72 0.23 11.66
C VAL A 47 -2.62 -0.25 10.71
N TYR A 48 -2.92 -0.25 9.41
CA TYR A 48 -1.95 -0.52 8.36
C TYR A 48 -1.64 0.79 7.63
N ARG A 49 -0.46 1.33 7.90
CA ARG A 49 -0.02 2.64 7.41
C ARG A 49 0.29 2.60 5.93
N ARG A 50 -0.34 3.48 5.18
CA ARG A 50 -0.11 3.63 3.74
C ARG A 50 1.17 4.42 3.51
N LEU A 51 2.18 3.76 2.98
CA LEU A 51 3.49 4.35 2.71
C LEU A 51 3.76 4.36 1.21
N TYR A 52 4.19 5.50 0.71
CA TYR A 52 4.55 5.73 -0.68
C TYR A 52 6.08 5.76 -0.86
N ASN A 53 6.58 5.01 -1.83
CA ASN A 53 7.97 5.05 -2.24
C ASN A 53 8.14 5.97 -3.46
N PRO A 54 8.73 7.18 -3.31
CA PRO A 54 8.93 8.10 -4.43
C PRO A 54 9.95 7.61 -5.47
N LYS A 55 10.77 6.60 -5.15
CA LYS A 55 11.75 6.05 -6.11
C LYS A 55 11.11 5.06 -7.08
N THR A 56 10.15 4.27 -6.61
CA THR A 56 9.52 3.19 -7.38
C THR A 56 8.09 3.51 -7.80
N GLY A 57 7.46 4.51 -7.17
CA GLY A 57 6.05 4.81 -7.34
C GLY A 57 5.11 3.82 -6.63
N SER A 58 5.64 2.88 -5.85
CA SER A 58 4.85 1.84 -5.19
C SER A 58 4.28 2.30 -3.86
N HIS A 59 3.14 1.72 -3.50
CA HIS A 59 2.55 1.85 -2.16
C HIS A 59 2.67 0.53 -1.41
N ILE A 60 2.87 0.60 -0.11
CA ILE A 60 2.80 -0.52 0.81
C ILE A 60 1.89 -0.17 2.00
N TYR A 61 1.35 -1.20 2.64
CA TYR A 61 0.55 -1.07 3.85
C TYR A 61 1.26 -1.79 5.01
N GLU A 62 1.95 -1.03 5.87
CA GLU A 62 2.77 -1.56 6.97
C GLU A 62 2.04 -1.46 8.32
N LYS A 63 2.01 -2.55 9.08
CA LYS A 63 1.33 -2.62 10.39
C LYS A 63 2.27 -2.24 11.54
N SER A 64 3.55 -2.58 11.43
CA SER A 64 4.54 -2.40 12.48
C SER A 64 5.02 -0.96 12.51
N GLU A 65 4.98 -0.35 13.68
CA GLU A 65 5.52 0.98 13.93
C GLU A 65 7.02 1.03 13.59
N GLY A 66 7.81 0.07 14.08
CA GLY A 66 9.26 0.04 13.83
C GLY A 66 9.61 -0.11 12.35
N TYR A 67 8.83 -0.87 11.57
CA TYR A 67 9.02 -0.94 10.11
C TYR A 67 8.53 0.32 9.41
N THR A 68 7.43 0.92 9.87
CA THR A 68 6.93 2.20 9.35
C THR A 68 7.99 3.29 9.49
N GLU A 69 8.57 3.43 10.68
CA GLU A 69 9.68 4.36 10.94
C GLU A 69 10.90 4.04 10.08
N HIS A 70 11.24 2.76 9.93
CA HIS A 70 12.32 2.33 9.06
C HIS A 70 12.10 2.78 7.61
N TYR A 71 10.91 2.57 7.05
CA TYR A 71 10.58 3.00 5.68
C TYR A 71 10.66 4.53 5.53
N ILE A 72 10.07 5.28 6.47
CA ILE A 72 10.11 6.75 6.47
C ILE A 72 11.56 7.24 6.52
N LYS A 73 12.39 6.67 7.40
CA LYS A 73 13.83 6.97 7.50
C LYS A 73 14.57 6.67 6.20
N ASN A 74 14.12 5.68 5.44
CA ASN A 74 14.66 5.29 4.14
C ASN A 74 14.01 6.03 2.94
N GLY A 75 13.21 7.07 3.21
CA GLY A 75 12.70 8.00 2.19
C GLY A 75 11.29 7.70 1.67
N TYR A 76 10.56 6.80 2.32
CA TYR A 76 9.12 6.65 2.06
C TYR A 76 8.35 7.82 2.68
N CYS A 77 7.18 8.12 2.11
CA CYS A 77 6.26 9.14 2.59
C CYS A 77 5.00 8.47 3.17
N LEU A 78 4.54 8.93 4.34
CA LEU A 78 3.23 8.56 4.88
C LEU A 78 2.13 9.33 4.13
N GLU A 79 1.05 8.64 3.78
CA GLU A 79 -0.06 9.18 3.00
C GLU A 79 -1.43 8.94 3.64
N LYS A 80 -2.41 9.76 3.24
CA LYS A 80 -3.82 9.52 3.59
C LYS A 80 -4.31 8.19 3.03
N GLY A 81 -5.23 7.56 3.74
CA GLY A 81 -5.83 6.30 3.30
C GLY A 81 -5.19 5.05 3.90
N SER A 82 -4.54 5.18 5.06
CA SER A 82 -4.16 4.03 5.89
C SER A 82 -5.38 3.16 6.22
N LEU A 83 -5.21 1.85 6.22
CA LEU A 83 -6.31 0.90 6.38
C LEU A 83 -6.51 0.60 7.86
N LEU A 84 -7.77 0.50 8.26
CA LEU A 84 -8.16 -0.04 9.56
C LEU A 84 -8.70 -1.45 9.36
N VAL A 85 -8.21 -2.38 10.19
CA VAL A 85 -8.67 -3.77 10.22
C VAL A 85 -9.12 -4.12 11.62
N ASN A 86 -10.39 -4.45 11.78
CA ASN A 86 -10.98 -4.74 13.09
C ASN A 86 -10.35 -6.00 13.70
N LYS A 87 -9.95 -5.93 14.97
CA LYS A 87 -9.29 -7.04 15.68
C LYS A 87 -10.19 -8.27 15.81
N ALA A 88 -11.49 -8.10 16.00
CA ALA A 88 -12.43 -9.21 16.09
C ALA A 88 -12.56 -9.96 14.75
N THR A 89 -12.32 -9.30 13.62
CA THR A 89 -12.32 -9.94 12.29
C THR A 89 -11.31 -11.07 12.21
N PHE A 90 -10.11 -10.93 12.80
CA PHE A 90 -9.08 -11.97 12.80
C PHE A 90 -9.53 -13.29 13.46
N LEU A 91 -10.50 -13.21 14.37
CA LEU A 91 -11.05 -14.37 15.07
C LEU A 91 -12.37 -14.85 14.45
N SER A 92 -12.89 -14.14 13.45
CA SER A 92 -14.16 -14.44 12.82
C SER A 92 -14.02 -15.46 11.69
N LYS A 93 -15.03 -16.31 11.53
CA LYS A 93 -15.17 -17.21 10.37
C LYS A 93 -15.39 -16.48 9.04
N GLU A 94 -15.67 -15.18 9.10
CA GLU A 94 -15.99 -14.33 7.94
C GLU A 94 -14.78 -13.52 7.47
N ALA A 95 -13.62 -13.71 8.11
CA ALA A 95 -12.38 -13.03 7.75
C ALA A 95 -11.98 -13.37 6.30
N VAL A 96 -11.74 -12.35 5.49
CA VAL A 96 -11.30 -12.53 4.10
C VAL A 96 -9.78 -12.38 4.07
N PRO A 97 -8.99 -13.43 3.80
CA PRO A 97 -7.54 -13.27 3.73
C PRO A 97 -7.16 -12.39 2.54
N VAL A 98 -6.28 -11.42 2.78
CA VAL A 98 -5.64 -10.59 1.77
C VAL A 98 -4.14 -10.90 1.79
N TYR A 99 -3.68 -11.58 0.75
CA TYR A 99 -2.29 -11.97 0.57
C TYR A 99 -1.48 -10.81 0.03
N ASP A 100 -0.31 -10.58 0.62
CA ASP A 100 0.74 -9.70 0.10
C ASP A 100 1.71 -10.57 -0.72
N ILE A 101 1.67 -10.44 -2.04
CA ILE A 101 2.47 -11.22 -2.97
C ILE A 101 3.59 -10.35 -3.53
N TYR A 102 4.83 -10.64 -3.14
CA TYR A 102 6.00 -9.89 -3.56
C TYR A 102 6.71 -10.54 -4.75
N ASN A 103 7.03 -9.75 -5.77
CA ASN A 103 7.80 -10.17 -6.93
C ASN A 103 9.25 -9.67 -6.84
N SER A 104 10.21 -10.59 -6.70
CA SER A 104 11.63 -10.22 -6.53
C SER A 104 12.35 -9.74 -7.80
N ARG A 105 11.70 -9.77 -8.98
CA ARG A 105 12.24 -9.12 -10.18
C ARG A 105 11.79 -7.67 -10.22
N THR A 106 10.50 -7.41 -10.02
CA THR A 106 9.92 -6.07 -10.12
C THR A 106 10.09 -5.24 -8.86
N GLU A 107 10.36 -5.89 -7.72
CA GLU A 107 10.40 -5.31 -6.38
C GLU A 107 9.07 -4.65 -6.01
N MET A 108 7.96 -5.25 -6.46
CA MET A 108 6.61 -4.76 -6.26
C MET A 108 5.75 -5.81 -5.55
N THR A 109 4.84 -5.32 -4.71
CA THR A 109 3.81 -6.11 -4.06
C THR A 109 2.51 -6.05 -4.83
N LEU A 110 1.81 -7.18 -4.90
CA LEU A 110 0.43 -7.32 -5.31
C LEU A 110 -0.40 -7.79 -4.10
N TYR A 111 -1.46 -7.06 -3.76
CA TYR A 111 -2.44 -7.51 -2.78
C TYR A 111 -3.56 -8.28 -3.47
N THR A 112 -3.92 -9.46 -2.97
CA THR A 112 -5.04 -10.25 -3.52
C THR A 112 -5.78 -11.03 -2.45
N SER A 113 -7.11 -11.05 -2.51
CA SER A 113 -7.93 -11.99 -1.74
C SER A 113 -8.29 -13.25 -2.53
N ASN A 114 -7.82 -13.37 -3.77
CA ASN A 114 -8.10 -14.50 -4.64
C ASN A 114 -7.03 -15.59 -4.46
N LEU A 115 -7.45 -16.71 -3.86
CA LEU A 115 -6.62 -17.90 -3.66
C LEU A 115 -6.02 -18.43 -4.97
N TYR A 116 -6.80 -18.43 -6.05
CA TYR A 116 -6.33 -18.91 -7.35
C TYR A 116 -5.27 -17.97 -7.95
N GLU A 117 -5.43 -16.65 -7.83
CA GLU A 117 -4.42 -15.69 -8.29
C GLU A 117 -3.11 -15.88 -7.53
N ARG A 118 -3.16 -16.03 -6.20
CA ARG A 118 -1.99 -16.36 -5.38
C ARG A 118 -1.33 -17.64 -5.87
N ASP A 119 -2.09 -18.73 -5.96
CA ASP A 119 -1.53 -20.06 -6.26
C ASP A 119 -0.95 -20.12 -7.68
N LEU A 120 -1.60 -19.44 -8.63
CA LEU A 120 -1.08 -19.27 -9.98
C LEU A 120 0.27 -18.55 -9.96
N LEU A 121 0.40 -17.41 -9.27
CA LEU A 121 1.66 -16.66 -9.19
C LEU A 121 2.77 -17.48 -8.55
N LEU A 122 2.48 -18.22 -7.46
CA LEU A 122 3.46 -19.09 -6.81
C LEU A 122 3.89 -20.26 -7.70
N SER A 123 2.98 -20.76 -8.55
CA SER A 123 3.30 -21.84 -9.51
C SER A 123 4.28 -21.42 -10.61
N LEU A 124 4.41 -20.11 -10.87
CA LEU A 124 5.37 -19.57 -11.84
C LEU A 124 6.81 -19.53 -11.32
N ASN A 125 7.04 -19.92 -10.06
CA ASN A 125 8.38 -19.95 -9.49
C ASN A 125 9.27 -20.97 -10.21
N PRO A 126 10.51 -20.60 -10.60
CA PRO A 126 11.43 -21.53 -11.22
C PRO A 126 11.89 -22.59 -10.20
N LYS A 127 12.16 -23.81 -10.68
CA LYS A 127 12.75 -24.87 -9.85
C LYS A 127 14.13 -24.48 -9.30
N ASN A 128 14.86 -23.64 -10.04
CA ASN A 128 16.11 -23.04 -9.60
C ASN A 128 15.84 -21.65 -9.01
N TYR A 129 15.81 -21.55 -7.68
CA TYR A 129 15.57 -20.32 -6.93
C TYR A 129 16.69 -19.27 -7.04
N THR A 130 17.72 -19.48 -7.86
CA THR A 130 18.67 -18.43 -8.27
C THR A 130 18.12 -17.60 -9.44
N ILE A 131 17.15 -18.12 -10.20
CA ILE A 131 16.55 -17.44 -11.35
C ILE A 131 15.37 -16.56 -10.88
N LYS A 132 15.26 -15.35 -11.42
CA LYS A 132 14.18 -14.39 -11.11
C LYS A 132 13.16 -14.31 -12.27
N PRO A 133 11.87 -14.01 -11.99
CA PRO A 133 11.29 -13.66 -10.69
C PRO A 133 11.07 -14.86 -9.78
N ILE A 134 11.10 -14.59 -8.48
CA ILE A 134 10.52 -15.46 -7.44
C ILE A 134 9.41 -14.65 -6.77
N TRP A 135 8.27 -15.29 -6.62
CA TRP A 135 7.08 -14.82 -5.93
C TRP A 135 7.07 -15.34 -4.50
N TYR A 136 6.86 -14.44 -3.54
CA TYR A 136 6.80 -14.73 -2.11
C TYR A 136 5.47 -14.29 -1.54
N VAL A 137 4.94 -15.03 -0.57
CA VAL A 137 3.82 -14.58 0.26
C VAL A 137 4.39 -13.95 1.52
N ASN A 138 4.22 -12.65 1.66
CA ASN A 138 4.52 -11.94 2.91
C ASN A 138 3.35 -12.10 3.90
N ALA A 139 3.57 -11.64 5.13
CA ALA A 139 2.48 -11.49 6.09
C ALA A 139 1.46 -10.48 5.55
N GLY A 140 0.34 -10.98 5.03
CA GLY A 140 -0.77 -10.16 4.57
C GLY A 140 -1.63 -9.64 5.73
N PHE A 141 -2.92 -9.46 5.46
CA PHE A 141 -3.89 -9.08 6.49
C PHE A 141 -5.25 -9.69 6.19
N TYR A 142 -6.20 -9.51 7.12
CA TYR A 142 -7.57 -9.96 6.91
C TYR A 142 -8.45 -8.76 6.60
N GLY A 143 -9.12 -8.81 5.46
CA GLY A 143 -10.24 -7.93 5.15
C GLY A 143 -11.53 -8.41 5.82
N VAL A 144 -12.58 -7.66 5.56
CA VAL A 144 -13.96 -7.98 5.98
C VAL A 144 -14.80 -8.40 4.77
N PRO A 145 -15.96 -9.04 4.96
CA PRO A 145 -16.92 -9.28 3.90
C PRO A 145 -17.36 -8.00 3.18
N ALA A 146 -17.75 -8.12 1.91
CA ALA A 146 -18.12 -6.99 1.06
C ALA A 146 -19.28 -6.14 1.61
N ASN A 147 -20.22 -6.76 2.33
CA ASN A 147 -21.36 -6.09 2.95
C ASN A 147 -21.04 -5.43 4.31
N GLN A 148 -19.80 -5.51 4.78
CA GLN A 148 -19.37 -5.03 6.10
C GLN A 148 -18.20 -4.03 6.02
N GLY A 149 -17.71 -3.69 4.83
CA GLY A 149 -16.45 -2.95 4.69
C GLY A 149 -16.43 -1.84 3.67
N ILE A 150 -15.36 -1.07 3.74
CA ILE A 150 -15.00 -0.02 2.79
C ILE A 150 -14.19 -0.67 1.66
N PRO A 151 -14.54 -0.43 0.38
CA PRO A 151 -13.82 -1.03 -0.74
C PRO A 151 -12.43 -0.44 -0.89
N VAL A 152 -11.45 -1.30 -1.16
CA VAL A 152 -10.12 -0.91 -1.64
C VAL A 152 -10.04 -1.24 -3.13
N TYR A 153 -9.90 -0.20 -3.93
CA TYR A 153 -9.90 -0.27 -5.39
C TYR A 153 -8.54 -0.71 -5.90
N ARG A 154 -8.54 -1.66 -6.86
CA ARG A 154 -7.34 -2.08 -7.58
C ARG A 154 -7.29 -1.40 -8.95
N LEU A 155 -6.16 -0.77 -9.25
CA LEU A 155 -5.90 -0.15 -10.55
C LEU A 155 -4.60 -0.67 -11.13
N TYR A 156 -4.59 -0.96 -12.43
CA TYR A 156 -3.41 -1.35 -13.17
C TYR A 156 -2.95 -0.21 -14.09
N ASN A 157 -1.66 0.12 -14.07
CA ASN A 157 -1.06 1.04 -15.02
C ASN A 157 -0.45 0.27 -16.20
N PRO A 158 -1.07 0.31 -17.39
CA PRO A 158 -0.46 -0.29 -18.58
C PRO A 158 0.74 0.49 -19.11
N ASN A 159 0.90 1.75 -18.71
CA ASN A 159 1.94 2.65 -19.21
C ASN A 159 3.23 2.58 -18.39
N SER A 160 3.23 1.88 -17.24
CA SER A 160 4.46 1.67 -16.49
C SER A 160 5.29 0.56 -17.12
N TRP A 161 6.61 0.75 -17.19
CA TRP A 161 7.55 -0.17 -17.84
C TRP A 161 7.42 -1.64 -17.39
N ARG A 162 6.95 -1.88 -16.16
CA ARG A 162 6.82 -3.22 -15.56
C ARG A 162 5.37 -3.67 -15.35
N GLY A 163 4.39 -2.82 -15.66
CA GLY A 163 3.02 -2.97 -15.17
C GLY A 163 2.97 -2.80 -13.65
N THR A 164 2.20 -1.84 -13.14
CA THR A 164 2.12 -1.54 -11.70
C THR A 164 0.68 -1.58 -11.25
N HIS A 165 0.44 -2.23 -10.12
CA HIS A 165 -0.85 -2.16 -9.45
C HIS A 165 -0.81 -1.08 -8.37
N HIS A 166 -1.94 -0.39 -8.21
CA HIS A 166 -2.19 0.55 -7.14
C HIS A 166 -3.45 0.15 -6.38
N PHE A 167 -3.40 0.27 -5.06
CA PHE A 167 -4.48 -0.06 -4.16
C PHE A 167 -4.82 1.15 -3.33
N THR A 168 -6.05 1.64 -3.47
CA THR A 168 -6.51 2.83 -2.75
C THR A 168 -7.94 2.67 -2.24
N PRO A 169 -8.22 3.04 -0.98
CA PRO A 169 -9.59 3.18 -0.51
C PRO A 169 -10.24 4.51 -0.97
N ILE A 170 -9.47 5.42 -1.58
CA ILE A 170 -9.90 6.78 -1.89
C ILE A 170 -10.52 6.80 -3.28
N GLN A 171 -11.85 6.96 -3.35
CA GLN A 171 -12.57 6.98 -4.62
C GLN A 171 -12.09 8.09 -5.57
N ALA A 172 -11.84 9.29 -5.05
CA ALA A 172 -11.34 10.40 -5.85
C ALA A 172 -9.98 10.12 -6.50
N GLU A 173 -9.11 9.39 -5.80
CA GLU A 173 -7.80 8.97 -6.31
C GLU A 173 -7.97 7.94 -7.43
N LYS A 174 -8.81 6.92 -7.21
CA LYS A 174 -9.18 5.95 -8.24
C LYS A 174 -9.73 6.65 -9.50
N ASP A 175 -10.70 7.55 -9.35
CA ASP A 175 -11.31 8.25 -10.47
C ASP A 175 -10.31 9.13 -11.23
N MET A 176 -9.38 9.77 -10.53
CA MET A 176 -8.29 10.54 -11.14
C MET A 176 -7.34 9.66 -11.94
N LEU A 177 -6.90 8.54 -11.38
CA LEU A 177 -5.98 7.62 -12.06
C LEU A 177 -6.61 7.01 -13.32
N VAL A 178 -7.91 6.69 -13.27
CA VAL A 178 -8.65 6.25 -14.46
C VAL A 178 -8.64 7.32 -15.55
N ARG A 179 -8.86 8.61 -15.20
CA ARG A 179 -8.74 9.72 -16.16
C ARG A 179 -7.33 9.86 -16.75
N LEU A 180 -6.30 9.47 -15.98
CA LEU A 180 -4.90 9.45 -16.43
C LEU A 180 -4.53 8.17 -17.22
N GLY A 181 -5.51 7.32 -17.56
CA GLY A 181 -5.31 6.15 -18.40
C GLY A 181 -4.98 4.85 -17.66
N TRP A 182 -5.11 4.84 -16.33
CA TRP A 182 -5.03 3.58 -15.56
C TRP A 182 -6.29 2.75 -15.79
N ARG A 183 -6.14 1.43 -15.80
CA ARG A 183 -7.25 0.48 -15.92
C ARG A 183 -7.78 0.16 -14.53
N TYR A 184 -9.05 0.47 -14.29
CA TYR A 184 -9.74 0.02 -13.08
C TYR A 184 -10.05 -1.47 -13.21
N GLU A 185 -9.60 -2.26 -12.23
CA GLU A 185 -9.75 -3.73 -12.25
C GLU A 185 -10.83 -4.23 -11.29
N GLY A 186 -11.53 -3.32 -10.61
CA GLY A 186 -12.53 -3.65 -9.61
C GLY A 186 -12.06 -3.43 -8.17
N ILE A 187 -12.82 -3.99 -7.24
CA ILE A 187 -12.51 -3.96 -5.81
C ILE A 187 -11.59 -5.13 -5.50
N GLY A 188 -10.40 -4.85 -4.98
CA GLY A 188 -9.44 -5.89 -4.63
C GLY A 188 -9.82 -6.61 -3.33
N PHE A 189 -10.29 -5.86 -2.34
CA PHE A 189 -10.73 -6.37 -1.03
C PHE A 189 -11.47 -5.26 -0.27
N TYR A 190 -12.01 -5.59 0.92
CA TYR A 190 -12.70 -4.65 1.80
C TYR A 190 -12.03 -4.60 3.18
N VAL A 191 -12.05 -3.42 3.81
CA VAL A 191 -11.47 -3.15 5.13
C VAL A 191 -12.51 -2.58 6.08
N SER A 192 -12.30 -2.66 7.40
CA SER A 192 -13.28 -2.17 8.39
C SER A 192 -13.32 -0.65 8.49
N GLY A 193 -12.28 0.04 8.05
CA GLY A 193 -12.22 1.49 8.07
C GLY A 193 -11.01 2.04 7.32
N VAL A 194 -10.98 3.37 7.20
CA VAL A 194 -9.89 4.11 6.57
C VAL A 194 -9.56 5.29 7.46
N LEU A 195 -8.27 5.48 7.73
CA LEU A 195 -7.81 6.61 8.52
C LEU A 195 -7.54 7.81 7.60
N ASN A 196 -8.26 8.90 7.88
CA ASN A 196 -8.03 10.20 7.26
C ASN A 196 -7.00 10.94 8.13
N GLU A 197 -5.72 10.71 7.84
CA GLU A 197 -4.58 11.35 8.51
C GLU A 197 -4.40 12.82 8.10
#